data_AF-A0A1B6CFB8-F1
#
_entry.id   AF-A0A1B6CFB8-F1
#
_cell.length_a   1.000
_cell.length_b   1.000
_cell.length_c   1.000
_cell.angle_alpha   90.00
_cell.angle_beta   90.00
_cell.angle_gamma   90.00
#
_symmetry.space_group_name_H-M   'P 1'
#
loop_
_entity.id
_entity.type
_entity.pdbx_description
1 polymer ?
#
loop_
_entity_poly.entity_id
_entity_poly.type
_entity_poly.pdbx_seq_one_letter_code
_entity_poly.pdbx_strand_id
1 'polypeptide(L)'
;DGFLLVYSVIDKQSYENIVNFHTQILRVKDRDNYPMLLVANKVDLVHVRRVSEEEGRELAQTLEIPYIETSAKDPPLNVDSAFQEVVRIIRKHPPVEAEKSRNKKRTNKCLLM
;
A
#
# COMPACT_ATOMS: atom_id res chain seq x y z
N ASP A 1 6.42 0.98 -11.47
CA ASP A 1 7.04 0.35 -10.28
C ASP A 1 6.12 0.57 -9.08
N GLY A 2 6.31 -0.18 -8.00
CA GLY A 2 5.46 -0.14 -6.81
C GLY A 2 6.15 -0.79 -5.61
N PHE A 3 5.57 -0.61 -4.42
CA PHE A 3 6.14 -1.09 -3.15
C PHE A 3 5.20 -2.03 -2.40
N LEU A 4 5.78 -3.00 -1.71
CA LEU A 4 5.10 -3.76 -0.66
C LEU A 4 5.56 -3.19 0.68
N LEU A 5 4.62 -2.72 1.49
CA LEU A 5 4.89 -2.29 2.86
C LEU A 5 4.60 -3.47 3.78
N VAL A 6 5.65 -4.13 4.25
CA VAL A 6 5.50 -5.39 5.01
C VAL A 6 5.78 -5.13 6.49
N TYR A 7 4.84 -5.52 7.36
CA TYR A 7 5.07 -5.63 8.80
C TYR A 7 4.84 -7.06 9.27
N SER A 8 5.30 -7.39 10.47
CA SER A 8 5.04 -8.68 11.09
C SER A 8 3.94 -8.54 12.14
N VAL A 9 2.92 -9.41 12.10
CA VAL A 9 1.79 -9.34 13.06
C VAL A 9 2.22 -9.62 14.51
N ILE A 10 3.42 -10.15 14.73
CA ILE A 10 4.00 -10.43 16.06
C ILE A 10 4.91 -9.31 16.56
N ASP A 11 5.20 -8.31 15.73
CA ASP A 11 6.11 -7.20 16.04
C ASP A 11 5.40 -5.86 15.82
N LYS A 12 4.94 -5.28 16.94
CA LYS A 12 4.23 -3.99 16.93
C LYS A 12 5.10 -2.84 16.42
N GLN A 13 6.41 -2.85 16.65
CA GLN A 13 7.30 -1.79 16.17
C GLN A 13 7.39 -1.81 14.64
N SER A 14 7.38 -3.00 14.03
CA SER A 14 7.34 -3.11 12.56
C SER A 14 6.07 -2.50 11.95
N TYR A 15 4.94 -2.61 12.65
CA TYR A 15 3.66 -2.00 12.26
C TYR A 15 3.69 -0.47 12.40
N GLU A 16 4.20 0.06 13.52
CA GLU A 16 4.31 1.51 13.74
C GLU A 16 5.22 2.19 12.70
N ASN A 17 6.23 1.49 12.20
CA ASN A 17 7.13 2.01 11.17
C ASN A 17 6.49 2.15 9.78
N ILE A 18 5.35 1.51 9.50
CA ILE A 18 4.69 1.55 8.19
C ILE A 18 4.34 2.97 7.77
N VAL A 19 3.85 3.79 8.69
CA VAL A 19 3.49 5.19 8.42
C VAL A 19 4.72 5.97 7.97
N ASN A 20 5.86 5.77 8.63
CA ASN A 20 7.11 6.43 8.28
C ASN A 20 7.58 6.04 6.88
N PHE A 21 7.54 4.74 6.54
CA PHE A 21 7.92 4.27 5.21
C PHE A 21 6.99 4.80 4.12
N HIS A 22 5.68 4.81 4.38
CA HIS A 22 4.69 5.37 3.46
C HIS A 22 4.99 6.85 3.16
N THR A 23 5.16 7.68 4.19
CA THR A 23 5.47 9.11 4.03
C THR A 23 6.82 9.33 3.33
N GLN A 24 7.84 8.54 3.65
CA GLN A 24 9.16 8.64 3.01
C GLN A 24 9.09 8.31 1.51
N ILE A 25 8.34 7.27 1.13
CA ILE A 25 8.18 6.88 -0.28
C ILE A 25 7.48 8.00 -1.07
N LEU A 26 6.37 8.52 -0.55
CA LEU A 26 5.65 9.62 -1.20
C LEU A 26 6.54 10.85 -1.39
N ARG A 27 7.30 11.22 -0.35
CA ARG A 27 8.25 12.34 -0.40
C ARG A 27 9.35 12.13 -1.44
N VAL A 28 9.95 10.95 -1.51
CA VAL A 28 11.03 10.64 -2.47
C VAL A 28 10.50 10.57 -3.89
N LYS A 29 9.27 10.08 -4.08
CA LYS A 29 8.63 9.99 -5.40
C LYS A 29 8.01 11.30 -5.87
N ASP A 30 7.92 12.30 -4.98
CA ASP A 30 7.28 13.60 -5.22
C ASP A 30 5.84 13.43 -5.73
N ARG A 31 5.05 12.61 -5.01
CA ARG A 31 3.64 12.33 -5.33
C ARG A 31 2.79 12.23 -4.08
N ASP A 32 1.51 12.54 -4.22
CA ASP A 32 0.50 12.33 -3.17
C ASP A 32 0.02 10.87 -3.10
N ASN A 33 0.14 10.12 -4.20
CA ASN A 33 -0.21 8.71 -4.27
C ASN A 33 0.82 7.92 -5.09
N TYR A 34 1.12 6.69 -4.66
CA TYR A 34 2.02 5.77 -5.33
C TYR A 34 1.51 4.33 -5.23
N PRO A 35 1.73 3.46 -6.25
CA PRO A 35 1.41 2.04 -6.15
C PRO A 35 2.05 1.37 -4.94
N MET A 36 1.24 1.08 -3.92
CA MET A 36 1.65 0.50 -2.65
C MET A 36 0.61 -0.53 -2.19
N LEU A 37 1.07 -1.58 -1.50
CA LEU A 37 0.22 -2.60 -0.88
C LEU A 37 0.73 -2.86 0.55
N LEU A 38 -0.16 -2.76 1.54
CA LEU A 38 0.15 -3.12 2.92
C LEU A 38 0.04 -4.63 3.10
N VAL A 39 1.09 -5.24 3.65
CA VAL A 39 1.21 -6.68 3.84
C VAL A 39 1.45 -6.99 5.31
N ALA A 40 0.49 -7.67 5.93
CA ALA A 40 0.67 -8.26 7.25
C ALA A 40 1.28 -9.66 7.10
N ASN A 41 2.49 -9.87 7.62
CA ASN A 41 3.21 -11.13 7.50
C ASN A 41 3.26 -11.90 8.82
N LYS A 42 3.45 -13.21 8.72
CA LYS A 42 3.50 -14.19 9.83
C LYS A 42 2.15 -14.43 10.51
N VAL A 43 1.07 -14.42 9.73
CA VAL A 43 -0.29 -14.63 10.26
C VAL A 43 -0.55 -16.05 10.76
N ASP A 44 0.35 -16.98 10.44
CA ASP A 44 0.40 -18.33 11.01
C ASP A 44 0.67 -18.34 12.52
N LEU A 45 1.25 -17.27 13.08
CA LEU A 45 1.61 -17.15 14.49
C LEU A 45 0.50 -16.50 15.34
N VAL A 46 -0.73 -17.01 15.21
CA VAL A 46 -1.94 -16.46 15.85
C VAL A 46 -1.79 -16.29 17.37
N HIS A 47 -1.19 -17.26 18.07
CA HIS A 47 -1.05 -17.23 19.53
C HIS A 47 -0.15 -16.12 20.08
N VAL A 48 0.75 -15.60 19.26
CA VAL A 48 1.68 -14.53 19.64
C VAL A 48 1.42 -13.25 18.84
N ARG A 49 0.25 -13.17 18.18
CA ARG A 49 -0.18 -12.00 17.42
C ARG A 49 -0.28 -10.78 18.35
N ARG A 50 0.38 -9.69 17.95
CA ARG A 50 0.43 -8.40 18.66
C ARG A 50 -0.34 -7.30 17.95
N VAL A 51 -0.59 -7.45 16.64
CA VAL A 51 -1.35 -6.52 15.82
C VAL A 51 -2.51 -7.29 15.21
N SER A 52 -3.74 -6.92 15.54
CA SER A 52 -4.98 -7.53 15.06
C SER A 52 -5.17 -7.31 13.55
N GLU A 53 -6.11 -8.03 12.96
CA GLU A 53 -6.46 -7.83 11.54
C GLU A 53 -7.15 -6.46 11.36
N GLU A 54 -7.99 -6.07 12.32
CA GLU A 54 -8.70 -4.79 12.30
C GLU A 54 -7.73 -3.61 12.31
N GLU A 55 -6.73 -3.60 13.20
CA GLU A 55 -5.69 -2.57 13.23
C GLU A 55 -4.97 -2.47 11.86
N GLY A 56 -4.67 -3.61 11.24
CA GLY A 56 -4.07 -3.65 9.90
C GLY A 56 -4.96 -3.04 8.82
N ARG A 57 -6.26 -3.35 8.84
CA ARG A 57 -7.26 -2.82 7.91
C ARG A 57 -7.51 -1.32 8.12
N GLU A 58 -7.61 -0.86 9.36
CA GLU A 58 -7.74 0.55 9.72
C GLU A 58 -6.55 1.37 9.25
N LEU A 59 -5.32 0.86 9.44
CA LEU A 59 -4.12 1.51 8.92
C LEU A 59 -4.13 1.59 7.39
N ALA A 60 -4.50 0.51 6.72
CA ALA A 60 -4.59 0.48 5.26
C ALA A 60 -5.60 1.51 4.73
N GLN A 61 -6.76 1.64 5.38
CA GLN A 61 -7.77 2.64 5.05
C GLN A 61 -7.24 4.07 5.27
N THR A 62 -6.55 4.30 6.38
CA THR A 62 -5.95 5.61 6.71
C THR A 62 -4.89 6.03 5.70
N LEU A 63 -4.11 5.06 5.20
CA LEU A 63 -3.07 5.29 4.19
C LEU A 63 -3.60 5.23 2.76
N GLU A 64 -4.89 4.92 2.55
CA GLU A 64 -5.53 4.75 1.23
C GLU A 64 -4.84 3.70 0.33
N ILE A 65 -4.31 2.63 0.92
CA ILE A 65 -3.65 1.52 0.21
C ILE A 65 -4.34 0.19 0.50
N PRO A 66 -4.30 -0.80 -0.40
CA PRO A 66 -4.91 -2.10 -0.13
C PRO A 66 -4.16 -2.88 0.95
N TYR A 67 -4.82 -3.88 1.52
CA TYR A 67 -4.31 -4.72 2.60
C TYR A 67 -4.37 -6.20 2.23
N ILE A 68 -3.35 -6.96 2.62
CA ILE A 68 -3.34 -8.43 2.51
C ILE A 68 -2.59 -9.09 3.67
N GLU A 69 -3.13 -10.19 4.16
CA GLU A 69 -2.47 -11.06 5.15
C GLU A 69 -1.69 -12.18 4.46
N THR A 70 -0.47 -12.45 4.92
CA THR A 70 0.47 -13.41 4.33
C THR A 70 1.20 -14.24 5.38
N SER A 71 1.59 -15.45 4.97
CA SER A 71 2.56 -16.28 5.70
C SER A 71 3.61 -16.77 4.73
N ALA A 72 4.88 -16.46 5.01
CA ALA A 72 6.01 -17.02 4.26
C ALA A 72 6.41 -18.43 4.75
N LYS A 73 5.82 -18.92 5.84
CA LYS A 73 6.05 -20.28 6.33
C LYS A 73 5.44 -21.28 5.37
N ASP A 74 6.11 -22.42 5.16
CA ASP A 74 5.62 -23.50 4.32
C ASP A 74 4.43 -24.25 4.98
N PRO A 75 3.30 -24.47 4.26
CA PRO A 75 3.02 -23.97 2.92
C PRO A 75 2.69 -22.46 2.91
N PRO A 76 3.22 -21.70 1.94
CA PRO A 76 3.05 -20.26 1.90
C PRO A 76 1.57 -19.87 1.72
N LEU A 77 1.16 -18.80 2.40
CA LEU A 77 -0.19 -18.24 2.31
C LEU A 77 -0.12 -16.85 1.68
N ASN A 78 -0.89 -16.66 0.60
CA ASN A 78 -1.12 -15.36 -0.07
C ASN A 78 0.12 -14.62 -0.58
N VAL A 79 1.31 -15.23 -0.56
CA VAL A 79 2.55 -14.61 -1.07
C VAL A 79 2.38 -14.26 -2.55
N ASP A 80 1.95 -15.23 -3.37
CA ASP A 80 1.69 -15.01 -4.80
C ASP A 80 0.60 -13.96 -5.04
N SER A 81 -0.47 -14.01 -4.25
CA SER A 81 -1.58 -13.05 -4.30
C SER A 81 -1.09 -11.62 -4.04
N ALA A 82 -0.19 -11.42 -3.07
CA ALA A 82 0.38 -10.10 -2.76
C ALA A 82 1.19 -9.54 -3.95
N PHE A 83 2.02 -10.37 -4.59
CA PHE A 83 2.78 -9.97 -5.77
C PHE A 83 1.87 -9.68 -6.98
N GLN A 84 0.85 -10.50 -7.21
CA GLN A 84 -0.11 -10.27 -8.29
C GLN A 84 -0.91 -8.98 -8.08
N GLU A 85 -1.32 -8.70 -6.84
CA GLU A 85 -2.11 -7.51 -6.53
C GLU A 85 -1.28 -6.24 -6.69
N VAL A 86 -0.03 -6.20 -6.21
CA VAL A 86 0.82 -5.01 -6.44
C VAL A 86 1.07 -4.77 -7.92
N VAL A 87 1.29 -5.82 -8.72
CA VAL A 87 1.42 -5.67 -10.19
C VAL A 87 0.14 -5.11 -10.81
N ARG A 88 -1.04 -5.52 -10.33
CA ARG A 88 -2.33 -4.98 -10.78
C ARG A 88 -2.47 -3.51 -10.43
N ILE A 89 -2.09 -3.09 -9.22
CA ILE A 89 -2.10 -1.68 -8.79
C ILE A 89 -1.17 -0.86 -9.70
N ILE A 90 0.05 -1.33 -9.94
CA ILE A 90 1.03 -0.66 -10.81
C ILE A 90 0.46 -0.44 -12.22
N ARG A 91 -0.20 -1.46 -12.80
CA ARG A 91 -0.79 -1.37 -14.15
C ARG A 91 -1.95 -0.37 -14.25
N LYS A 92 -2.69 -0.15 -13.16
CA LYS A 92 -3.80 0.81 -13.11
C LYS A 92 -3.32 2.25 -12.90
N HIS A 93 -2.09 2.43 -12.38
CA HIS A 93 -1.51 3.74 -12.12
C HIS A 93 -0.84 4.27 -13.39
N PRO A 94 -1.40 5.30 -14.06
CA PRO A 94 -0.85 5.79 -15.31
C PRO A 94 0.51 6.46 -15.08
N PRO A 95 1.42 6.42 -16.07
CA PRO A 95 2.71 7.11 -15.97
C PRO A 95 2.53 8.63 -15.83
N VAL A 96 3.49 9.28 -15.16
CA VAL A 96 3.50 10.69 -14.70
C VAL A 96 3.06 11.70 -15.77
N GLU A 97 3.35 11.43 -17.03
CA GLU A 97 3.04 12.30 -18.16
C GLU A 97 1.52 12.43 -18.40
N ALA A 98 0.74 11.40 -18.08
CA ALA A 98 -0.70 11.37 -18.26
C ALA A 98 -1.46 12.20 -17.21
N GLU A 99 -0.93 12.32 -15.98
CA GLU A 99 -1.59 13.06 -14.90
C GLU A 99 -1.45 14.58 -15.05
N LYS A 100 -0.27 15.06 -15.47
CA LYS A 100 -0.04 16.49 -15.75
C LYS A 100 -0.95 17.01 -16.87
N SER A 101 -1.23 16.18 -17.89
CA SER A 101 -2.14 16.57 -18.99
C SER A 101 -3.62 16.56 -18.58
N ARG A 102 -4.04 15.72 -17.63
CA ARG A 102 -5.41 15.73 -17.06
C ARG A 102 -5.67 16.95 -16.19
N ASN A 103 -4.74 17.33 -15.31
CA ASN A 103 -4.91 18.54 -14.49
C ASN A 103 -4.93 19.83 -15.34
N LYS A 104 -4.12 19.91 -16.41
CA LYS A 104 -4.14 21.04 -17.36
C LYS A 104 -5.46 21.15 -18.14
N LYS A 105 -6.15 20.04 -18.41
CA LYS A 105 -7.49 20.05 -19.04
C LYS A 105 -8.60 20.47 -18.06
N ARG A 106 -8.45 20.24 -16.76
CA ARG A 106 -9.43 20.67 -15.74
C ARG A 106 -9.34 22.17 -15.45
N THR A 107 -8.15 22.75 -15.42
CA THR A 107 -7.97 24.21 -15.24
C THR A 107 -8.43 25.02 -16.46
N ASN A 108 -8.41 24.44 -17.66
CA ASN A 108 -8.91 25.12 -18.88
C ASN A 108 -10.45 25.09 -19.04
N LYS A 109 -11.20 24.48 -18.12
CA LYS A 109 -12.68 24.52 -18.11
C LYS A 109 -13.20 25.60 -17.17
N CYS A 110 -12.65 26.81 -17.25
CA CYS A 110 -13.34 27.97 -16.69
C CYS A 110 -14.53 28.27 -17.59
N LEU A 111 -15.73 27.99 -17.09
CA LEU A 111 -17.00 28.29 -17.73
C LEU A 111 -17.15 29.81 -17.81
N LEU A 112 -17.04 30.36 -19.03
CA LEU A 112 -17.58 31.69 -19.33
C LEU A 112 -19.10 31.54 -19.40
N MET A 113 -19.80 32.05 -18.38
CA MET A 113 -21.19 32.47 -18.47
C MET A 113 -21.22 34.00 -18.55
#